data_AF-K2C1N5-F1
#
_entry.id   AF-K2C1N5-F1
#
_cell.length_a   1.000
_cell.length_b   1.000
_cell.length_c   1.000
_cell.angle_alpha   90.00
_cell.angle_beta   90.00
_cell.angle_gamma   90.00
#
_symmetry.space_group_name_H-M   'P 1'
#
loop_
_entity.id
_entity.type
_entity.pdbx_description
1 polymer ?
#
loop_
_entity_poly.entity_id
_entity_poly.type
_entity_poly.pdbx_seq_one_letter_code
_entity_poly.pdbx_strand_id
1 'polypeptide(L)'
;MELADNLNTRFNIAVRSSSELEFYQNLYHYFDFIHKTPELLAIFEASDRDYGKKHSAIWKNRSMTEEEIKEAAAQTTKLERFNLFAVAASIYARIYYPLDHYRNSSESDQDQDIVAVILMRGAGYAASLKKWSKEDLKFYTRWFDGRRDHYERELRLFHAMFLDELSRSKNEKADIAATFSENEAVLMINNKVVKLPAYRNEYCLCKVVFERLPNELIDWSLAYEEMTGNADMGNTETAKRKVYDAVLNLNKRVLKLAGIKDFIIWDNNTLRRTA
;
A
#
# COMPACT_ATOMS: atom_id res chain seq x y z
N MET A 1 17.62 -4.25 -2.53
CA MET A 1 18.33 -4.07 -1.24
C MET A 1 18.20 -2.62 -0.79
N GLU A 2 18.57 -1.69 -1.67
CA GLU A 2 18.58 -0.23 -1.48
C GLU A 2 17.39 0.43 -0.73
N LEU A 3 16.13 0.10 -1.05
CA LEU A 3 14.98 0.73 -0.38
C LEU A 3 14.92 0.45 1.13
N ALA A 4 15.23 -0.78 1.55
CA ALA A 4 15.20 -1.15 2.96
C ALA A 4 16.33 -0.45 3.73
N ASP A 5 17.51 -0.35 3.11
CA ASP A 5 18.68 0.32 3.69
C ASP A 5 18.45 1.83 3.85
N ASN A 6 17.84 2.47 2.83
CA ASN A 6 17.46 3.87 2.87
C ASN A 6 16.41 4.18 3.95
N LEU A 7 15.46 3.26 4.15
CA LEU A 7 14.45 3.36 5.19
C LEU A 7 15.07 3.18 6.59
N ASN A 8 15.91 2.15 6.76
CA ASN A 8 16.67 1.89 7.99
C ASN A 8 17.54 3.09 8.37
N THR A 9 18.19 3.72 7.39
CA THR A 9 19.04 4.90 7.62
C THR A 9 18.23 6.05 8.21
N ARG A 10 17.09 6.39 7.60
CA ARG A 10 16.22 7.48 8.08
C ARG A 10 15.59 7.17 9.44
N PHE A 11 15.17 5.93 9.64
CA PHE A 11 14.69 5.46 10.94
C PHE A 11 15.76 5.64 12.02
N ASN A 12 17.00 5.20 11.75
CA ASN A 12 18.12 5.33 12.67
C ASN A 12 18.46 6.78 12.99
N ILE A 13 18.39 7.67 12.00
CA ILE A 13 18.55 9.11 12.20
C ILE A 13 17.49 9.65 13.17
N ALA A 14 16.22 9.29 12.97
CA ALA A 14 15.13 9.74 13.85
C ALA A 14 15.30 9.24 15.29
N VAL A 15 15.53 7.95 15.51
CA VAL A 15 15.65 7.42 16.88
C VAL A 15 16.93 7.87 17.61
N ARG A 16 17.95 8.34 16.89
CA ARG A 16 19.21 8.84 17.46
C ARG A 16 19.23 10.35 17.66
N SER A 17 18.14 11.06 17.37
CA SER A 17 18.04 12.51 17.56
C SER A 17 18.45 12.92 18.98
N SER A 18 19.22 14.01 19.08
CA SER A 18 19.76 14.53 20.35
C SER A 18 18.74 15.32 21.16
N SER A 19 17.63 15.75 20.55
CA SER A 19 16.55 16.52 21.16
C SER A 19 15.17 16.08 20.68
N GLU A 20 14.10 16.48 21.38
CA GLU A 20 12.72 16.24 20.93
C GLU A 20 12.42 16.96 19.61
N LEU A 21 12.88 18.20 19.47
CA LEU A 21 12.72 18.99 18.24
C LEU A 21 13.31 18.24 17.04
N GLU A 22 14.56 17.80 17.18
CA GLU A 22 15.26 17.04 16.14
C GLU A 22 14.59 15.68 15.87
N PHE A 23 14.04 15.02 16.90
CA PHE A 23 13.29 13.77 16.74
C PHE A 23 12.08 13.97 15.82
N TYR A 24 11.26 14.99 16.05
CA TYR A 24 10.06 15.21 15.25
C TYR A 24 10.37 15.66 13.81
N GLN A 25 11.42 16.45 13.62
CA GLN A 25 11.89 16.82 12.27
C GLN A 25 12.38 15.60 11.50
N ASN A 26 13.17 14.73 12.13
CA ASN A 26 13.65 13.50 11.48
C ASN A 26 12.51 12.49 11.26
N LEU A 27 11.52 12.47 12.14
CA LEU A 27 10.30 11.68 11.97
C LEU A 27 9.50 12.14 10.75
N TYR A 28 9.39 13.46 10.52
CA TYR A 28 8.84 13.99 9.26
C TYR A 28 9.61 13.46 8.06
N HIS A 29 10.95 13.55 8.06
CA HIS A 29 11.77 13.12 6.92
C HIS A 29 11.68 11.62 6.64
N TYR A 30 11.49 10.82 7.69
CA TYR A 30 11.22 9.40 7.57
C TYR A 30 9.90 9.12 6.82
N PHE A 31 8.80 9.79 7.21
CA PHE A 31 7.51 9.62 6.54
C PHE A 31 7.47 10.27 5.15
N ASP A 32 8.14 11.40 4.95
CA ASP A 32 8.28 12.06 3.65
C ASP A 32 8.94 11.12 2.63
N PHE A 33 9.98 10.40 3.05
CA PHE A 33 10.62 9.39 2.20
C PHE A 33 9.66 8.27 1.80
N ILE A 34 8.81 7.80 2.73
CA ILE A 34 7.78 6.80 2.41
C ILE A 34 6.81 7.35 1.36
N HIS A 35 6.32 8.58 1.53
CA HIS A 35 5.33 9.19 0.64
C HIS A 35 5.88 9.51 -0.74
N LYS A 36 7.14 9.94 -0.83
CA LYS A 36 7.80 10.26 -2.11
C LYS A 36 8.33 9.03 -2.84
N THR A 37 8.31 7.86 -2.22
CA THR A 37 8.75 6.61 -2.84
C THR A 37 7.54 5.78 -3.25
N PRO A 38 7.19 5.68 -4.55
CA PRO A 38 5.95 5.06 -5.01
C PRO A 38 5.74 3.63 -4.50
N GLU A 39 6.79 2.82 -4.42
CA GLU A 39 6.71 1.45 -3.91
C GLU A 39 6.37 1.39 -2.42
N LEU A 40 6.95 2.30 -1.61
CA LEU A 40 6.68 2.37 -0.18
C LEU A 40 5.30 2.96 0.08
N LEU A 41 4.91 3.99 -0.68
CA LEU A 41 3.59 4.56 -0.64
C LEU A 41 2.52 3.52 -1.00
N ALA A 42 2.75 2.70 -2.04
CA ALA A 42 1.82 1.64 -2.42
C ALA A 42 1.59 0.63 -1.30
N ILE A 43 2.65 0.23 -0.57
CA ILE A 43 2.54 -0.64 0.60
C ILE A 43 1.74 0.05 1.71
N PHE A 44 2.06 1.33 1.96
CA PHE A 44 1.40 2.14 2.97
C PHE A 44 -0.11 2.27 2.71
N GLU A 45 -0.50 2.65 1.50
CA GLU A 45 -1.90 2.80 1.11
C GLU A 45 -2.65 1.46 1.01
N ALA A 46 -2.01 0.41 0.51
CA ALA A 46 -2.64 -0.91 0.42
C ALA A 46 -3.07 -1.39 1.80
N SER A 47 -2.24 -1.12 2.79
CA SER A 47 -2.49 -1.52 4.17
C SER A 47 -3.53 -0.64 4.88
N ASP A 48 -3.55 0.67 4.60
CA ASP A 48 -4.62 1.57 5.06
C ASP A 48 -6.00 1.16 4.49
N ARG A 49 -6.06 0.80 3.21
CA ARG A 49 -7.30 0.27 2.61
C ARG A 49 -7.75 -1.04 3.25
N ASP A 50 -6.82 -1.93 3.58
CA ASP A 50 -7.13 -3.19 4.27
C ASP A 50 -7.61 -2.94 5.72
N TYR A 51 -7.04 -1.94 6.40
CA TYR A 51 -7.53 -1.46 7.70
C TYR A 51 -8.99 -1.08 7.63
N GLY A 52 -9.31 -0.12 6.75
CA GLY A 52 -10.64 0.47 6.65
C GLY A 52 -11.70 -0.60 6.40
N LYS A 53 -11.39 -1.60 5.55
CA LYS A 53 -12.27 -2.75 5.30
C LYS A 53 -12.48 -3.62 6.54
N LYS A 54 -11.40 -4.04 7.20
CA LYS A 54 -11.49 -4.95 8.36
C LYS A 54 -12.10 -4.27 9.58
N HIS A 55 -11.72 -3.03 9.86
CA HIS A 55 -12.32 -2.21 10.92
C HIS A 55 -13.81 -2.00 10.68
N SER A 56 -14.20 -1.59 9.46
CA SER A 56 -15.62 -1.41 9.13
C SER A 56 -16.41 -2.71 9.24
N ALA A 57 -15.81 -3.86 8.95
CA ALA A 57 -16.46 -5.15 9.10
C ALA A 57 -16.72 -5.50 10.58
N ILE A 58 -15.77 -5.21 11.47
CA ILE A 58 -15.97 -5.37 12.93
C ILE A 58 -17.15 -4.51 13.38
N TRP A 59 -17.12 -3.21 13.09
CA TRP A 59 -18.09 -2.23 13.59
C TRP A 59 -19.36 -2.10 12.74
N LYS A 60 -19.61 -3.03 11.82
CA LYS A 60 -20.75 -2.96 10.88
C LYS A 60 -22.10 -3.03 11.61
N ASN A 61 -22.15 -3.70 12.76
CA ASN A 61 -23.38 -3.90 13.51
C ASN A 61 -23.62 -2.74 14.49
N ARG A 62 -24.73 -2.01 14.32
CA ARG A 62 -25.07 -0.86 15.19
C ARG A 62 -25.70 -1.26 16.53
N SER A 63 -26.09 -2.52 16.65
CA SER A 63 -26.69 -3.09 17.86
C SER A 63 -25.84 -4.27 18.30
N MET A 64 -24.85 -3.99 19.15
CA MET A 64 -24.00 -4.99 19.79
C MET A 64 -24.33 -5.04 21.28
N THR A 65 -24.30 -6.24 21.84
CA THR A 65 -24.26 -6.46 23.29
C THR A 65 -22.94 -5.97 23.87
N GLU A 66 -22.87 -5.78 25.19
CA GLU A 66 -21.66 -5.32 25.87
C GLU A 66 -20.47 -6.28 25.67
N GLU A 67 -20.71 -7.60 25.73
CA GLU A 67 -19.74 -8.63 25.38
C GLU A 67 -19.26 -8.54 23.92
N GLU A 68 -20.16 -8.31 22.96
CA GLU A 68 -19.80 -8.14 21.55
C GLU A 68 -19.01 -6.85 21.32
N ILE A 69 -19.32 -5.77 22.03
CA ILE A 69 -18.53 -4.52 22.00
C ILE A 69 -17.12 -4.79 22.53
N LYS A 70 -16.99 -5.54 23.63
CA LYS A 70 -15.70 -5.88 24.22
C LYS A 70 -14.88 -6.77 23.30
N GLU A 71 -15.51 -7.75 22.65
CA GLU A 71 -14.86 -8.59 21.66
C GLU A 71 -14.46 -7.79 20.41
N ALA A 72 -15.35 -6.96 19.88
CA ALA A 72 -15.08 -6.04 18.77
C ALA A 72 -13.92 -5.11 19.10
N ALA A 73 -13.88 -4.52 20.29
CA ALA A 73 -12.78 -3.68 20.75
C ALA A 73 -11.47 -4.46 20.86
N ALA A 74 -11.49 -5.68 21.38
CA ALA A 74 -10.29 -6.54 21.43
C ALA A 74 -9.80 -6.93 20.04
N GLN A 75 -10.71 -7.21 19.10
CA GLN A 75 -10.40 -7.47 17.70
C GLN A 75 -9.89 -6.21 17.00
N THR A 76 -10.45 -5.03 17.29
CA THR A 76 -9.95 -3.74 16.81
C THR A 76 -8.56 -3.48 17.36
N THR A 77 -8.30 -3.65 18.65
CA THR A 77 -6.95 -3.53 19.22
C THR A 77 -5.98 -4.54 18.61
N LYS A 78 -6.42 -5.78 18.33
CA LYS A 78 -5.60 -6.77 17.62
C LYS A 78 -5.35 -6.35 16.17
N LEU A 79 -6.37 -5.81 15.50
CA LEU A 79 -6.25 -5.25 14.16
C LEU A 79 -5.35 -4.04 14.17
N GLU A 80 -5.45 -3.08 15.09
CA GLU A 80 -4.57 -1.91 15.24
C GLU A 80 -3.13 -2.34 15.55
N ARG A 81 -2.95 -3.40 16.33
CA ARG A 81 -1.63 -4.05 16.54
C ARG A 81 -1.10 -4.73 15.27
N PHE A 82 -1.99 -5.23 14.42
CA PHE A 82 -1.65 -5.82 13.12
C PHE A 82 -1.62 -4.78 11.98
N ASN A 83 -2.22 -3.62 12.23
CA ASN A 83 -2.53 -2.53 11.32
C ASN A 83 -1.95 -1.27 11.94
N LEU A 84 -0.64 -1.30 11.93
CA LEU A 84 0.27 -0.22 12.28
C LEU A 84 -0.11 1.12 11.66
N PHE A 85 -0.92 1.09 10.60
CA PHE A 85 -1.32 2.25 9.83
C PHE A 85 -2.28 3.15 10.59
N ALA A 86 -3.09 2.70 11.55
CA ALA A 86 -3.95 3.64 12.29
C ALA A 86 -3.15 4.50 13.31
N VAL A 87 -2.22 3.87 14.01
CA VAL A 87 -1.32 4.57 14.94
C VAL A 87 -0.28 5.39 14.17
N ALA A 88 0.32 4.82 13.12
CA ALA A 88 1.26 5.53 12.26
C ALA A 88 0.58 6.61 11.41
N ALA A 89 -0.65 6.45 10.92
CA ALA A 89 -1.42 7.51 10.25
C ALA A 89 -1.80 8.61 11.24
N SER A 90 -2.08 8.27 12.50
CA SER A 90 -2.26 9.29 13.55
C SER A 90 -0.96 10.06 13.79
N ILE A 91 0.19 9.39 13.86
CA ILE A 91 1.50 10.04 14.00
C ILE A 91 1.83 10.87 12.75
N TYR A 92 1.63 10.30 11.56
CA TYR A 92 1.84 10.92 10.26
C TYR A 92 0.98 12.17 10.09
N ALA A 93 -0.34 12.07 10.29
CA ALA A 93 -1.25 13.21 10.14
C ALA A 93 -0.92 14.34 11.13
N ARG A 94 -0.45 14.01 12.34
CA ARG A 94 -0.11 15.01 13.37
C ARG A 94 1.23 15.69 13.13
N ILE A 95 2.16 15.07 12.41
CA ILE A 95 3.51 15.59 12.23
C ILE A 95 3.73 16.05 10.79
N TYR A 96 3.41 15.20 9.82
CA TYR A 96 3.67 15.45 8.41
C TYR A 96 2.81 16.57 7.84
N TYR A 97 1.47 16.50 7.97
CA TYR A 97 0.60 17.52 7.37
C TYR A 97 0.84 18.93 7.90
N PRO A 98 0.99 19.17 9.22
CA PRO A 98 1.28 20.52 9.71
C PRO A 98 2.63 21.04 9.22
N LEU A 99 3.68 20.20 9.24
CA LEU A 99 5.03 20.61 8.80
C LEU A 99 5.12 20.85 7.30
N ASP A 100 4.43 20.04 6.49
CA ASP A 100 4.39 20.22 5.04
C ASP A 100 3.61 21.48 4.66
N HIS A 101 2.44 21.71 5.27
CA HIS A 101 1.68 22.94 5.11
C HIS A 101 2.53 24.17 5.48
N TYR A 102 3.20 24.12 6.62
CA TYR A 102 4.05 25.22 7.08
C TYR A 102 5.17 25.55 6.09
N ARG A 103 5.89 24.53 5.57
CA ARG A 103 7.02 24.74 4.65
C ARG A 103 6.60 25.31 3.29
N ASN A 104 5.37 25.04 2.87
CA ASN A 104 4.84 25.45 1.57
C ASN A 104 3.94 26.70 1.67
N SER A 105 3.67 27.19 2.88
CA SER A 105 2.83 28.37 3.12
C SER A 105 3.66 29.65 3.15
N SER A 106 3.06 30.76 2.70
CA SER A 106 3.62 32.12 2.83
C SER A 106 3.13 32.85 4.08
N GLU A 107 2.30 32.20 4.89
CA GLU A 107 1.74 32.77 6.11
C GLU A 107 2.83 32.98 7.17
N SER A 108 2.65 34.03 7.98
CA SER A 108 3.55 34.31 9.11
C SER A 108 3.44 33.23 10.18
N ASP A 109 4.48 33.02 11.01
CA ASP A 109 4.44 32.07 12.14
C ASP A 109 3.22 32.26 13.06
N GLN A 110 2.72 33.49 13.16
CA GLN A 110 1.54 33.79 13.96
C GLN A 110 0.29 33.16 13.36
N ASP A 111 0.25 33.02 12.03
CA ASP A 111 -0.92 32.56 11.29
C ASP A 111 -0.91 31.05 11.02
N GLN A 112 0.25 30.42 11.13
CA GLN A 112 0.50 29.00 10.89
C GLN A 112 -0.19 28.05 11.90
N ASP A 113 -0.26 26.76 11.53
CA ASP A 113 -0.66 25.68 12.43
C ASP A 113 0.29 25.61 13.64
N ILE A 114 -0.28 25.69 14.84
CA ILE A 114 0.49 25.73 16.08
C ILE A 114 1.29 24.46 16.34
N VAL A 115 0.82 23.30 15.84
CA VAL A 115 1.58 22.05 15.89
C VAL A 115 2.86 22.18 15.08
N ALA A 116 2.78 22.72 13.87
CA ALA A 116 3.96 22.93 13.03
C ALA A 116 4.97 23.88 13.69
N VAL A 117 4.49 24.97 14.30
CA VAL A 117 5.34 25.93 15.01
C VAL A 117 6.03 25.27 16.21
N ILE A 118 5.31 24.49 17.02
CA ILE A 118 5.90 23.75 18.15
C ILE A 118 6.98 22.79 17.66
N LEU A 119 6.72 22.07 16.56
CA LEU A 119 7.65 21.10 15.97
C LEU A 119 8.83 21.74 15.24
N MET A 120 8.78 23.02 14.88
CA MET A 120 9.87 23.73 14.17
C MET A 120 10.68 24.65 15.08
N ARG A 121 10.03 25.28 16.06
CA ARG A 121 10.60 26.35 16.88
C ARG A 121 10.55 26.05 18.38
N GLY A 122 9.85 24.99 18.78
CA GLY A 122 9.66 24.61 20.17
C GLY A 122 8.50 25.32 20.85
N ALA A 123 7.99 24.72 21.92
CA ALA A 123 6.83 25.21 22.67
C ALA A 123 7.05 26.61 23.30
N GLY A 124 8.29 26.91 23.73
CA GLY A 124 8.63 28.22 24.31
C GLY A 124 8.46 29.38 23.32
N TYR A 125 8.86 29.17 22.05
CA TYR A 125 8.65 30.16 21.00
C TYR A 125 7.17 30.28 20.64
N ALA A 126 6.48 29.14 20.49
CA ALA A 126 5.05 29.11 20.21
C ALA A 126 4.22 29.90 21.26
N ALA A 127 4.61 29.81 22.54
CA ALA A 127 3.98 30.54 23.64
C ALA A 127 4.18 32.06 23.59
N SER A 128 5.13 32.56 22.79
CA SER A 128 5.34 34.00 22.59
C SER A 128 4.43 34.59 21.51
N LEU A 129 3.73 33.76 20.71
CA LEU A 129 2.85 34.20 19.64
C LEU A 129 1.51 34.67 20.21
N LYS A 130 1.11 35.91 19.88
CA LYS A 130 -0.11 36.55 20.42
C LYS A 130 -1.43 35.85 20.07
N LYS A 131 -1.45 35.00 19.03
CA LYS A 131 -2.68 34.37 18.52
C LYS A 131 -3.22 33.27 19.44
N TRP A 132 -2.37 32.64 20.27
CA TRP A 132 -2.72 31.42 20.98
C TRP A 132 -2.76 31.64 22.50
N SER A 133 -3.84 31.23 23.15
CA SER A 133 -3.91 31.31 24.61
C SER A 133 -3.04 30.23 25.27
N LYS A 134 -2.68 30.41 26.55
CA LYS A 134 -1.97 29.37 27.32
C LYS A 134 -2.78 28.08 27.42
N GLU A 135 -4.10 28.19 27.46
CA GLU A 135 -5.04 27.08 27.52
C GLU A 135 -5.08 26.31 26.17
N ASP A 136 -5.07 27.01 25.04
CA ASP A 136 -4.97 26.38 23.72
C ASP A 136 -3.65 25.60 23.61
N LEU A 137 -2.55 26.23 24.02
CA LEU A 137 -1.22 25.63 23.98
C LEU A 137 -1.14 24.35 24.82
N LYS A 138 -1.76 24.31 26.01
CA LYS A 138 -1.78 23.09 26.86
C LYS A 138 -2.39 21.88 26.13
N PHE A 139 -3.38 22.09 25.27
CA PHE A 139 -4.00 21.01 24.51
C PHE A 139 -3.00 20.38 23.52
N TYR A 140 -2.24 21.22 22.83
CA TYR A 140 -1.26 20.77 21.84
C TYR A 140 0.02 20.26 22.48
N THR A 141 0.58 20.97 23.47
CA THR A 141 1.83 20.58 24.13
C THR A 141 1.72 19.23 24.82
N ARG A 142 0.55 18.87 25.40
CA ARG A 142 0.32 17.54 26.02
C ARG A 142 0.62 16.37 25.08
N TRP A 143 0.48 16.58 23.77
CA TRP A 143 0.76 15.55 22.78
C TRP A 143 2.24 15.37 22.49
N PHE A 144 3.07 16.40 22.64
CA PHE A 144 4.47 16.37 22.20
C PHE A 144 5.45 16.45 23.37
N ASP A 145 5.21 17.33 24.33
CA ASP A 145 6.08 17.59 25.47
C ASP A 145 6.19 16.34 26.36
N GLY A 146 7.41 15.81 26.49
CA GLY A 146 7.69 14.61 27.27
C GLY A 146 7.08 13.33 26.70
N ARG A 147 6.68 13.33 25.42
CA ARG A 147 6.06 12.18 24.74
C ARG A 147 6.99 11.48 23.76
N ARG A 148 8.24 11.92 23.64
CA ARG A 148 9.25 11.30 22.75
C ARG A 148 9.30 9.79 22.90
N ASP A 149 9.46 9.26 24.10
CA ASP A 149 9.58 7.81 24.35
C ASP A 149 8.37 7.01 23.89
N HIS A 150 7.18 7.62 23.90
CA HIS A 150 5.99 7.01 23.35
C HIS A 150 6.09 6.94 21.83
N TYR A 151 6.33 8.07 21.16
CA TYR A 151 6.43 8.10 19.70
C TYR A 151 7.60 7.29 19.14
N GLU A 152 8.74 7.27 19.83
CA GLU A 152 9.88 6.46 19.43
C GLU A 152 9.54 4.97 19.46
N ARG A 153 8.82 4.50 20.50
CA ARG A 153 8.34 3.12 20.60
C ARG A 153 7.38 2.78 19.47
N GLU A 154 6.42 3.66 19.19
CA GLU A 154 5.48 3.47 18.08
C GLU A 154 6.21 3.45 16.74
N LEU A 155 7.20 4.33 16.54
CA LEU A 155 8.03 4.36 15.33
C LEU A 155 8.83 3.05 15.17
N ARG A 156 9.41 2.51 16.24
CA ARG A 156 10.15 1.24 16.23
C ARG A 156 9.25 0.08 15.81
N LEU A 157 8.04 0.00 16.37
CA LEU A 157 7.06 -1.01 16.02
C LEU A 157 6.62 -0.87 14.55
N PHE A 158 6.25 0.34 14.14
CA PHE A 158 5.92 0.66 12.75
C PHE A 158 7.04 0.23 11.79
N HIS A 159 8.27 0.66 12.06
CA HIS A 159 9.41 0.41 11.19
C HIS A 159 9.69 -1.09 11.01
N ALA A 160 9.71 -1.85 12.11
CA ALA A 160 9.96 -3.30 12.06
C ALA A 160 8.93 -4.03 11.20
N MET A 161 7.65 -3.70 11.35
CA MET A 161 6.60 -4.37 10.59
C MET A 161 6.45 -3.84 9.16
N PHE A 162 6.76 -2.56 8.90
CA PHE A 162 6.81 -2.02 7.54
C PHE A 162 7.93 -2.67 6.71
N LEU A 163 9.06 -3.01 7.34
CA LEU A 163 10.11 -3.83 6.72
C LEU A 163 9.66 -5.25 6.41
N ASP A 164 8.88 -5.88 7.30
CA ASP A 164 8.28 -7.21 7.04
C ASP A 164 7.38 -7.15 5.80
N GLU A 165 6.49 -6.16 5.71
CA GLU A 165 5.60 -6.01 4.57
C GLU A 165 6.35 -5.68 3.27
N LEU A 166 7.39 -4.84 3.33
CA LEU A 166 8.29 -4.59 2.20
C LEU A 166 9.02 -5.85 1.74
N SER A 167 9.35 -6.76 2.67
CA SER A 167 9.96 -8.04 2.31
C SER A 167 8.95 -8.98 1.64
N ARG A 168 7.70 -9.02 2.13
CA ARG A 168 6.62 -9.79 1.52
C ARG A 168 6.27 -9.30 0.13
N SER A 169 6.14 -7.99 -0.06
CA SER A 169 5.84 -7.40 -1.37
C SER A 169 6.97 -7.67 -2.39
N LYS A 170 8.21 -7.81 -1.93
CA LYS A 170 9.34 -8.23 -2.78
C LYS A 170 9.31 -9.72 -3.09
N ASN A 171 8.94 -10.56 -2.12
CA ASN A 171 8.80 -12.01 -2.32
C ASN A 171 7.61 -12.36 -3.22
N GLU A 172 6.51 -11.61 -3.16
CA GLU A 172 5.39 -11.71 -4.10
C GLU A 172 5.79 -11.29 -5.52
N LYS A 173 6.80 -10.42 -5.66
CA LYS A 173 7.42 -10.03 -6.92
C LYS A 173 8.66 -10.86 -7.30
N ALA A 174 9.08 -11.83 -6.49
CA ALA A 174 10.21 -12.68 -6.84
C ALA A 174 9.86 -13.41 -8.13
N ASP A 175 10.71 -13.29 -9.16
CA ASP A 175 10.48 -13.72 -10.55
C ASP A 175 9.66 -15.01 -10.58
N ILE A 176 8.36 -14.85 -10.81
CA ILE A 176 7.46 -15.97 -10.98
C ILE A 176 7.88 -16.57 -12.32
N ALA A 177 8.68 -17.64 -12.27
CA ALA A 177 9.14 -18.30 -13.48
C ALA A 177 7.95 -19.03 -14.08
N ALA A 178 7.29 -18.37 -15.03
CA ALA A 178 6.19 -18.95 -15.77
C ALA A 178 6.68 -19.37 -17.16
N THR A 179 6.34 -20.58 -17.57
CA THR A 179 6.58 -21.09 -18.92
C THR A 179 5.33 -21.78 -19.43
N PHE A 180 5.01 -21.60 -20.70
CA PHE A 180 3.87 -22.23 -21.34
C PHE A 180 4.33 -23.26 -22.37
N SER A 181 3.81 -24.48 -22.26
CA SER A 181 3.99 -25.56 -23.24
C SER A 181 2.73 -25.67 -24.09
N GLU A 182 2.82 -25.21 -25.34
CA GLU A 182 1.72 -25.30 -26.30
C GLU A 182 1.32 -26.75 -26.57
N ASN A 183 2.30 -27.63 -26.81
CA ASN A 183 2.05 -29.03 -27.15
C ASN A 183 1.28 -29.79 -26.05
N GLU A 184 1.58 -29.48 -24.79
CA GLU A 184 0.95 -30.15 -23.65
C GLU A 184 -0.28 -29.39 -23.10
N ALA A 185 -0.54 -28.17 -23.60
CA ALA A 185 -1.50 -27.22 -23.03
C ALA A 185 -1.28 -27.02 -21.52
N VAL A 186 -0.02 -26.87 -21.11
CA VAL A 186 0.39 -26.77 -19.71
C VAL A 186 1.09 -25.44 -19.46
N LEU A 187 0.62 -24.74 -18.42
CA LEU A 187 1.31 -23.60 -17.84
C LEU A 187 2.07 -24.07 -16.60
N MET A 188 3.40 -24.00 -16.63
CA MET A 188 4.23 -24.21 -15.44
C MET A 188 4.51 -22.87 -14.79
N ILE A 189 4.22 -22.77 -13.50
CA ILE A 189 4.52 -21.58 -12.71
C ILE A 189 5.33 -22.01 -11.49
N ASN A 190 6.60 -21.62 -11.46
CA ASN A 190 7.60 -22.16 -10.56
C ASN A 190 7.63 -23.69 -10.70
N ASN A 191 7.24 -24.43 -9.65
CA ASN A 191 7.18 -25.89 -9.66
C ASN A 191 5.74 -26.44 -9.70
N LYS A 192 4.76 -25.61 -10.09
CA LYS A 192 3.35 -25.98 -10.11
C LYS A 192 2.83 -26.07 -11.53
N VAL A 193 2.12 -27.15 -11.82
CA VAL A 193 1.56 -27.45 -13.15
C VAL A 193 0.08 -27.03 -13.20
N VAL A 194 -0.24 -26.14 -14.12
CA VAL A 194 -1.60 -25.67 -14.40
C VAL A 194 -2.02 -26.21 -15.77
N LYS A 195 -2.79 -27.31 -15.76
CA LYS A 195 -3.36 -27.86 -17.00
C LYS A 195 -4.47 -26.96 -17.53
N LEU A 196 -4.33 -26.55 -18.79
CA LEU A 196 -5.33 -25.81 -19.53
C LEU A 196 -6.16 -26.78 -20.39
N PRO A 197 -7.47 -26.54 -20.55
CA PRO A 197 -8.23 -27.28 -21.54
C PRO A 197 -7.76 -26.89 -22.94
N ALA A 198 -7.24 -27.86 -23.70
CA ALA A 198 -6.76 -27.64 -25.06
C ALA A 198 -7.87 -27.01 -25.94
N TYR A 199 -7.47 -26.08 -26.80
CA TYR A 199 -8.35 -25.38 -27.76
C TYR A 199 -9.48 -24.55 -27.14
N ARG A 200 -9.38 -24.20 -25.84
CA ARG A 200 -10.24 -23.20 -25.21
C ARG A 200 -9.58 -21.83 -25.18
N ASN A 201 -10.38 -20.79 -24.93
CA ASN A 201 -9.91 -19.41 -24.94
C ASN A 201 -8.71 -19.18 -23.99
N GLU A 202 -8.64 -19.86 -22.84
CA GLU A 202 -7.49 -19.72 -21.92
C GLU A 202 -6.18 -20.24 -22.52
N TYR A 203 -6.24 -21.28 -23.36
CA TYR A 203 -5.08 -21.80 -24.09
C TYR A 203 -4.61 -20.79 -25.14
N CYS A 204 -5.53 -20.29 -25.97
CA CYS A 204 -5.25 -19.26 -26.98
C CYS A 204 -4.68 -17.99 -26.34
N LEU A 205 -5.26 -17.56 -25.21
CA LEU A 205 -4.76 -16.44 -24.43
C LEU A 205 -3.31 -16.66 -23.99
N CYS A 206 -2.98 -17.85 -23.47
CA CYS A 206 -1.62 -18.17 -23.03
C CYS A 206 -0.63 -18.08 -24.19
N LYS A 207 -0.99 -18.55 -25.38
CA LYS A 207 -0.12 -18.46 -26.55
C LYS A 207 0.27 -17.00 -26.84
N VAL A 208 -0.71 -16.10 -26.92
CA VAL A 208 -0.44 -14.66 -27.18
C VAL A 208 0.39 -14.01 -26.09
N VAL A 209 0.08 -14.25 -24.81
CA VAL A 209 0.79 -13.56 -23.71
C VAL A 209 2.21 -14.09 -23.48
N PHE A 210 2.49 -15.35 -23.84
CA PHE A 210 3.82 -15.96 -23.69
C PHE A 210 4.76 -15.71 -24.87
N GLU A 211 4.25 -15.23 -26.01
CA GLU A 211 5.07 -14.67 -27.10
C GLU A 211 5.70 -13.30 -26.74
N ARG A 212 5.31 -12.73 -25.60
CA ARG A 212 5.72 -11.40 -25.12
C ARG A 212 6.49 -11.48 -23.81
N LEU A 213 7.29 -10.47 -23.53
CA LEU A 213 8.03 -10.38 -22.27
C LEU A 213 7.08 -10.11 -21.09
N PRO A 214 7.47 -10.46 -19.85
CA PRO A 214 6.67 -10.11 -18.68
C PRO A 214 6.45 -8.59 -18.62
N ASN A 215 5.25 -8.18 -18.22
CA ASN A 215 4.79 -6.79 -18.14
C ASN A 215 4.69 -6.01 -19.45
N GLU A 216 4.97 -6.63 -20.60
CA GLU A 216 4.72 -6.03 -21.91
C GLU A 216 3.21 -5.84 -22.13
N LEU A 217 2.81 -4.66 -22.63
CA LEU A 217 1.41 -4.35 -22.94
C LEU A 217 1.02 -5.00 -24.27
N ILE A 218 -0.08 -5.74 -24.26
CA ILE A 218 -0.59 -6.50 -25.39
C ILE A 218 -1.98 -5.97 -25.72
N ASP A 219 -2.21 -5.59 -26.97
CA ASP A 219 -3.54 -5.20 -27.40
C ASP A 219 -4.50 -6.40 -27.35
N TRP A 220 -5.67 -6.21 -26.75
CA TRP A 220 -6.67 -7.27 -26.58
C TRP A 220 -7.11 -7.92 -27.90
N SER A 221 -7.04 -7.19 -29.02
CA SER A 221 -7.44 -7.70 -30.34
C SER A 221 -6.57 -8.86 -30.81
N LEU A 222 -5.27 -8.88 -30.44
CA LEU A 222 -4.37 -9.99 -30.75
C LEU A 222 -4.83 -11.28 -30.07
N ALA A 223 -5.25 -11.18 -28.81
CA ALA A 223 -5.81 -12.32 -28.09
C ALA A 223 -7.17 -12.75 -28.67
N TYR A 224 -7.99 -11.81 -29.13
CA TYR A 224 -9.27 -12.12 -29.77
C TYR A 224 -9.08 -12.85 -31.11
N GLU A 225 -8.15 -12.38 -31.94
CA GLU A 225 -7.81 -13.01 -33.22
C GLU A 225 -7.34 -14.44 -33.00
N GLU A 226 -6.43 -14.69 -32.05
CA GLU A 226 -5.96 -16.04 -31.72
C GLU A 226 -7.08 -16.94 -31.15
N MET A 227 -8.02 -16.39 -30.37
CA MET A 227 -9.15 -17.15 -29.82
C MET A 227 -10.17 -17.56 -30.90
N THR A 228 -10.34 -16.76 -31.95
CA THR A 228 -11.44 -16.92 -32.92
C THR A 228 -10.98 -17.32 -34.32
N GLY A 229 -9.68 -17.18 -34.61
CA GLY A 229 -9.14 -17.31 -35.96
C GLY A 229 -9.62 -16.22 -36.92
N ASN A 230 -10.17 -15.11 -36.43
CA ASN A 230 -10.74 -14.04 -37.24
C ASN A 230 -10.31 -12.66 -36.76
N ALA A 231 -9.77 -11.85 -37.68
CA ALA A 231 -9.41 -10.46 -37.44
C ALA A 231 -10.64 -9.53 -37.44
N ASP A 232 -11.76 -9.94 -38.03
CA ASP A 232 -13.00 -9.17 -37.97
C ASP A 232 -13.69 -9.33 -36.61
N MET A 233 -13.69 -8.24 -35.84
CA MET A 233 -14.22 -8.19 -34.49
C MET A 233 -15.75 -8.11 -34.45
N GLY A 234 -16.41 -7.77 -35.56
CA GLY A 234 -17.85 -7.50 -35.58
C GLY A 234 -18.26 -6.50 -34.48
N ASN A 235 -18.97 -6.98 -33.46
CA ASN A 235 -19.30 -6.18 -32.28
C ASN A 235 -18.11 -6.15 -31.28
N THR A 236 -17.40 -5.03 -31.27
CA THR A 236 -16.21 -4.78 -30.45
C THR A 236 -16.42 -5.09 -28.96
N GLU A 237 -17.55 -4.71 -28.37
CA GLU A 237 -17.78 -4.93 -26.93
C GLU A 237 -18.01 -6.41 -26.60
N THR A 238 -18.65 -7.14 -27.51
CA THR A 238 -18.81 -8.60 -27.37
C THR A 238 -17.45 -9.30 -27.53
N ALA A 239 -16.62 -8.82 -28.46
CA ALA A 239 -15.27 -9.33 -28.68
C ALA A 239 -14.37 -9.11 -27.45
N LYS A 240 -14.35 -7.89 -26.90
CA LYS A 240 -13.63 -7.57 -25.65
C LYS A 240 -14.09 -8.44 -24.49
N ARG A 241 -15.41 -8.61 -24.31
CA ARG A 241 -15.97 -9.44 -23.24
C ARG A 241 -15.43 -10.87 -23.28
N LYS A 242 -15.31 -11.47 -24.47
CA LYS A 242 -14.75 -12.83 -24.62
C LYS A 242 -13.32 -12.95 -24.11
N VAL A 243 -12.47 -11.96 -24.43
CA VAL A 243 -11.07 -11.95 -23.96
C VAL A 243 -11.02 -11.72 -22.45
N TYR A 244 -11.80 -10.77 -21.95
CA TYR A 244 -11.90 -10.49 -20.52
C TYR A 244 -12.35 -11.73 -19.71
N ASP A 245 -13.35 -12.46 -20.18
CA ASP A 245 -13.83 -13.67 -19.52
C ASP A 245 -12.76 -14.78 -19.52
N ALA A 246 -11.97 -14.89 -20.60
CA ALA A 246 -10.83 -15.81 -20.65
C ALA A 246 -9.74 -15.43 -19.63
N VAL A 247 -9.44 -14.14 -19.48
CA VAL A 247 -8.52 -13.62 -18.45
C VAL A 247 -9.01 -13.98 -17.05
N LEU A 248 -10.29 -13.75 -16.76
CA LEU A 248 -10.88 -14.09 -15.46
C LEU A 248 -10.80 -15.59 -15.16
N ASN A 249 -11.13 -16.44 -16.13
CA ASN A 249 -11.11 -17.88 -15.96
C ASN A 249 -9.68 -18.40 -15.74
N LEU A 250 -8.71 -17.87 -16.50
CA LEU A 250 -7.31 -18.20 -16.34
C LEU A 250 -6.79 -17.76 -14.96
N ASN A 251 -7.02 -16.52 -14.55
CA ASN A 251 -6.62 -16.01 -13.24
C ASN A 251 -7.23 -16.82 -12.09
N LYS A 252 -8.51 -17.19 -12.19
CA LYS A 252 -9.17 -18.05 -11.19
C LYS A 252 -8.50 -19.42 -11.09
N ARG A 253 -8.12 -20.01 -12.24
CA ARG A 253 -7.43 -21.30 -12.29
C ARG A 253 -6.02 -21.22 -11.72
N VAL A 254 -5.25 -20.20 -12.11
CA VAL A 254 -3.90 -19.94 -11.62
C VAL A 254 -3.89 -19.65 -10.12
N LEU A 255 -4.84 -18.86 -9.61
CA LEU A 255 -4.98 -18.62 -8.18
C LEU A 255 -5.25 -19.93 -7.42
N LYS A 256 -6.17 -20.76 -7.92
CA LYS A 256 -6.52 -22.03 -7.28
C LYS A 256 -5.35 -23.02 -7.22
N LEU A 257 -4.58 -23.13 -8.31
CA LEU A 257 -3.56 -24.17 -8.46
C LEU A 257 -2.15 -23.69 -8.08
N ALA A 258 -1.81 -22.45 -8.44
CA ALA A 258 -0.50 -21.86 -8.20
C ALA A 258 -0.46 -20.93 -6.97
N GLY A 259 -1.61 -20.39 -6.53
CA GLY A 259 -1.68 -19.42 -5.44
C GLY A 259 -1.38 -17.99 -5.87
N ILE A 260 -1.32 -17.73 -7.18
CA ILE A 260 -0.98 -16.42 -7.74
C ILE A 260 -2.25 -15.69 -8.14
N LYS A 261 -2.42 -14.50 -7.58
CA LYS A 261 -3.53 -13.61 -7.91
C LYS A 261 -3.13 -12.71 -9.09
N ASP A 262 -4.10 -12.33 -9.92
CA ASP A 262 -3.94 -11.34 -10.99
C ASP A 262 -2.77 -11.66 -11.95
N PHE A 263 -2.61 -12.94 -12.28
CA PHE A 263 -1.53 -13.45 -13.13
C PHE A 263 -1.47 -12.72 -14.49
N ILE A 264 -2.63 -12.53 -15.14
CA ILE A 264 -2.83 -11.61 -16.25
C ILE A 264 -3.61 -10.40 -15.76
N ILE A 265 -3.08 -9.20 -16.01
CA ILE A 265 -3.77 -7.94 -15.70
C ILE A 265 -4.45 -7.44 -16.98
N TRP A 266 -5.75 -7.16 -16.88
CA TRP A 266 -6.52 -6.43 -17.89
C TRP A 266 -6.63 -4.96 -17.48
N ASP A 267 -6.14 -4.06 -18.31
CA ASP A 267 -6.24 -2.61 -18.08
C ASP A 267 -6.41 -1.85 -19.40
N ASN A 268 -7.42 -0.98 -19.49
CA ASN A 268 -7.65 -0.09 -20.63
C ASN A 268 -7.61 -0.76 -22.03
N ASN A 269 -8.22 -1.95 -22.15
CA ASN A 269 -8.19 -2.79 -23.37
C ASN A 269 -6.80 -3.37 -23.70
N THR A 270 -5.89 -3.41 -22.75
CA THR A 270 -4.59 -4.08 -22.88
C THR A 270 -4.47 -5.19 -21.85
N LEU A 271 -3.62 -6.15 -22.17
CA LEU A 271 -3.29 -7.31 -21.34
C LEU A 271 -1.81 -7.21 -21.00
N ARG A 272 -1.42 -7.68 -19.82
CA ARG A 272 -0.03 -8.00 -19.53
C ARG A 272 0.09 -9.16 -18.57
N ARG A 273 1.09 -10.02 -18.76
CA ARG A 273 1.44 -11.05 -17.78
C ARG A 273 2.36 -10.48 -16.71
N THR A 274 2.13 -10.86 -15.47
CA THR A 274 2.94 -10.39 -14.33
C THR A 274 4.22 -11.19 -14.11
N ALA A 275 4.31 -12.36 -14.76
CA ALA A 275 5.26 -13.43 -14.58
C ALA A 275 5.72 -13.93 -15.94
#